data_AF-G0VIA6-F1
#
_entry.id   AF-G0VIA6-F1
#
_cell.length_a   1.000
_cell.length_b   1.000
_cell.length_c   1.000
_cell.angle_alpha   90.00
_cell.angle_beta   90.00
_cell.angle_gamma   90.00
#
_symmetry.space_group_name_H-M   'P 1'
#
loop_
_entity.id
_entity.type
_entity.pdbx_description
1 polymer ?
#
loop_
_entity_poly.entity_id
_entity_poly.type
_entity_poly.pdbx_seq_one_letter_code
_entity_poly.pdbx_strand_id
1 'polypeptide(L)'
;MSGSITNEASNLAIQEPHDDQEVTSETAPLLPNDTAIPGSANTVDNNNNDAAITTANPKQSHRNFGSHSKSSPNEDEQQDQEDREASIPTERYKLHRSYRLFIHNSRWILNILILLTSIWLVMILISDFFFNIRFNNRLTGFKGMILLFISLITNCCNFWFNDLGLYSPSDYKLNIILALLTIFNLLLLYSIHFTRSRISFTDNAIYIWTSLSFLVGALLDWSILNYNNSLTIQPYDESKHTIKEWIFIATRNLIKILLLAQLFFLTTTNLLSTFDLHHAQPPSTEFHWTDKNKVSQLHIECHGDVSGDSSTPLIIYEHGGYDTGYESADWIKELYHLNKISRYCIYERPGYGFSDSMSSPVSISLVVDQLQYVLREELKVTGPLVGVGFGFGGLVSRVFCSQNLDLCQGLLLVDSWHEELLLKDYWRKLLPPSRDDKDGDQDRKKVWLGYDEIGSSNEFPLWWKGIWNSFGWNLQMSWLLKHHGSRDRIMGREMKYQEKFLRMKFLESVTSSILSYKEVVKSNDNLKNIKTSVVSSKEMIKRSVQWGDWQRTLTKISQNTKEWTIVEGDHNIYKFGVGKDQLQYVLLRLLED
;
A
#
# COMPACT_ATOMS: atom_id res chain seq x y z
N MET A 1 -21.57 -23.95 44.74
CA MET A 1 -20.73 -25.13 44.97
C MET A 1 -19.73 -25.15 43.82
N SER A 2 -18.49 -24.66 43.94
CA SER A 2 -17.33 -25.17 44.71
C SER A 2 -16.89 -26.57 44.25
N GLY A 3 -15.65 -26.81 43.83
CA GLY A 3 -14.49 -25.90 43.66
C GLY A 3 -13.20 -26.69 43.32
N SER A 4 -12.03 -26.01 43.33
CA SER A 4 -10.66 -26.53 43.12
C SER A 4 -10.38 -27.10 41.70
N ILE A 5 -9.37 -26.68 40.92
CA ILE A 5 -7.99 -26.20 41.16
C ILE A 5 -7.07 -27.25 41.82
N THR A 6 -6.16 -27.80 41.02
CA THR A 6 -4.82 -28.26 41.42
C THR A 6 -3.81 -27.88 40.34
N ASN A 7 -2.73 -27.20 40.74
CA ASN A 7 -1.58 -26.93 39.89
C ASN A 7 -0.60 -28.11 39.99
N GLU A 8 0.09 -28.45 38.90
CA GLU A 8 1.44 -29.04 38.98
C GLU A 8 2.38 -28.27 38.06
N ALA A 9 3.52 -27.86 38.62
CA ALA A 9 4.59 -27.18 37.92
C ALA A 9 5.86 -28.02 38.07
N SER A 10 6.50 -28.36 36.96
CA SER A 10 7.75 -29.12 36.95
C SER A 10 8.94 -28.20 36.64
N ASN A 11 9.77 -27.98 37.66
CA ASN A 11 11.10 -27.39 37.50
C ASN A 11 12.02 -28.35 36.74
N LEU A 12 12.88 -27.82 35.88
CA LEU A 12 14.14 -28.46 35.50
C LEU A 12 15.17 -27.36 35.24
N ALA A 13 16.31 -27.45 35.93
CA ALA A 13 17.37 -26.46 35.91
C ALA A 13 18.72 -27.11 35.61
N ILE A 14 19.52 -26.40 34.80
CA ILE A 14 20.99 -26.32 34.81
C ILE A 14 21.77 -27.65 34.80
N GLN A 15 22.52 -27.87 33.71
CA GLN A 15 23.84 -28.51 33.81
C GLN A 15 24.75 -28.12 32.63
N GLU A 16 25.77 -27.31 32.93
CA GLU A 16 27.02 -27.24 32.15
C GLU A 16 27.97 -28.37 32.60
N PRO A 17 29.01 -28.65 31.80
CA PRO A 17 30.31 -28.97 32.38
C PRO A 17 31.47 -28.14 31.79
N HIS A 18 32.21 -27.48 32.70
CA HIS A 18 33.67 -27.30 32.62
C HIS A 18 34.35 -28.70 32.62
N ASP A 19 35.60 -28.94 32.23
CA ASP A 19 36.76 -28.05 31.99
C ASP A 19 37.55 -28.60 30.74
N ASP A 20 38.82 -28.33 30.42
CA ASP A 20 39.96 -27.85 31.22
C ASP A 20 41.02 -27.08 30.37
N GLN A 21 42.09 -26.70 31.07
CA GLN A 21 43.26 -25.87 30.77
C GLN A 21 44.33 -26.46 29.83
N GLU A 22 45.10 -25.56 29.19
CA GLU A 22 46.57 -25.62 29.30
C GLU A 22 47.17 -24.19 29.32
N VAL A 23 48.21 -23.99 30.13
CA VAL A 23 48.81 -22.70 30.47
C VAL A 23 50.28 -22.67 30.03
N THR A 24 50.74 -21.55 29.44
CA THR A 24 52.12 -21.08 29.63
C THR A 24 52.23 -19.56 29.59
N SER A 25 53.11 -19.03 30.44
CA SER A 25 53.55 -17.63 30.54
C SER A 25 54.46 -17.25 29.34
N GLU A 26 54.99 -16.03 29.13
CA GLU A 26 55.51 -15.06 30.11
C GLU A 26 55.85 -13.68 29.46
N THR A 27 56.06 -12.66 30.30
CA THR A 27 56.86 -11.42 30.10
C THR A 27 56.68 -10.45 28.90
N ALA A 28 56.25 -9.23 29.24
CA ALA A 28 56.76 -7.96 28.68
C ALA A 28 58.13 -7.60 29.36
N PRO A 29 58.94 -6.55 29.01
CA PRO A 29 58.51 -5.21 28.50
C PRO A 29 59.51 -4.41 27.60
N LEU A 30 59.21 -3.11 27.43
CA LEU A 30 60.08 -1.94 27.10
C LEU A 30 60.30 -1.47 25.63
N LEU A 31 60.27 -0.13 25.51
CA LEU A 31 60.58 0.78 24.39
C LEU A 31 62.08 1.23 24.46
N PRO A 32 62.59 2.16 23.62
CA PRO A 32 62.54 2.32 22.15
C PRO A 32 63.96 2.59 21.56
N ASN A 33 64.13 2.80 20.23
CA ASN A 33 65.08 3.81 19.69
C ASN A 33 65.02 4.07 18.17
N ASP A 34 65.07 5.36 17.82
CA ASP A 34 65.79 6.10 16.76
C ASP A 34 66.27 5.46 15.43
N THR A 35 66.07 6.23 14.35
CA THR A 35 67.05 6.68 13.29
C THR A 35 66.27 7.35 12.13
N ALA A 36 66.76 8.31 11.34
CA ALA A 36 67.81 9.34 11.46
C ALA A 36 67.60 10.44 10.38
N ILE A 37 68.14 11.66 10.58
CA ILE A 37 68.17 12.77 9.59
C ILE A 37 69.53 12.76 8.84
N PRO A 38 69.77 13.55 7.76
CA PRO A 38 70.40 14.88 7.96
C PRO A 38 70.11 15.99 6.91
N GLY A 39 70.40 17.25 7.29
CA GLY A 39 70.54 18.43 6.38
C GLY A 39 69.87 19.71 6.92
N SER A 40 70.53 20.56 7.74
CA SER A 40 71.45 21.67 7.34
C SER A 40 70.72 22.93 6.78
N ALA A 41 70.91 24.18 7.26
CA ALA A 41 71.66 24.75 8.41
C ALA A 41 71.27 26.25 8.63
N ASN A 42 71.91 26.92 9.60
CA ASN A 42 72.08 28.40 9.78
C ASN A 42 70.90 29.17 10.45
N THR A 43 70.98 29.51 11.76
CA THR A 43 71.61 30.70 12.43
C THR A 43 70.74 31.96 12.46
N VAL A 44 70.69 32.82 13.50
CA VAL A 44 71.01 32.78 14.96
C VAL A 44 70.53 34.14 15.55
N ASP A 45 70.44 34.27 16.88
CA ASP A 45 70.29 35.53 17.67
C ASP A 45 68.95 36.32 17.65
N ASN A 46 68.51 37.00 18.73
CA ASN A 46 68.68 36.74 20.18
C ASN A 46 67.71 37.62 21.04
N ASN A 47 67.60 37.28 22.33
CA ASN A 47 67.18 38.12 23.48
C ASN A 47 65.74 38.66 23.64
N ASN A 48 64.98 37.98 24.50
CA ASN A 48 64.41 38.44 25.78
C ASN A 48 64.36 39.96 26.10
N ASN A 49 63.24 40.43 26.67
CA ASN A 49 63.16 40.75 28.11
C ASN A 49 61.73 41.05 28.61
N ASP A 50 61.56 41.01 29.94
CA ASP A 50 60.29 40.83 30.65
C ASP A 50 59.45 42.09 30.96
N ALA A 51 58.16 41.82 31.23
CA ALA A 51 57.28 42.40 32.26
C ALA A 51 57.12 43.93 32.44
N ALA A 52 55.86 44.39 32.36
CA ALA A 52 55.22 45.19 33.42
C ALA A 52 53.68 45.20 33.29
N ILE A 53 52.97 45.20 34.42
CA ILE A 53 51.50 45.36 34.51
C ILE A 53 51.19 46.80 34.95
N THR A 54 50.27 47.51 34.29
CA THR A 54 49.33 48.47 34.94
C THR A 54 48.21 48.96 34.01
N THR A 55 47.11 49.41 34.62
CA THR A 55 45.81 49.72 34.01
C THR A 55 45.53 51.22 33.86
N ALA A 56 44.91 51.66 32.74
CA ALA A 56 44.00 52.84 32.68
C ALA A 56 43.33 53.01 31.30
N ASN A 57 42.02 53.32 31.28
CA ASN A 57 41.24 53.75 30.10
C ASN A 57 41.32 55.29 29.91
N PRO A 58 40.53 55.92 29.01
CA PRO A 58 40.63 55.92 27.55
C PRO A 58 40.90 57.37 27.00
N LYS A 59 41.13 57.55 25.69
CA LYS A 59 41.23 58.89 25.07
C LYS A 59 40.09 59.18 24.09
N GLN A 60 39.50 60.37 24.22
CA GLN A 60 38.45 60.90 23.35
C GLN A 60 39.01 61.81 22.24
N SER A 61 38.39 61.67 21.06
CA SER A 61 38.15 62.63 19.97
C SER A 61 38.92 63.95 19.86
N HIS A 62 39.36 64.26 18.63
CA HIS A 62 39.14 65.59 18.02
C HIS A 62 39.02 65.49 16.49
N ARG A 63 37.88 65.94 15.93
CA ARG A 63 37.77 66.69 14.66
C ARG A 63 36.32 67.12 14.40
N ASN A 64 36.05 68.42 14.55
CA ASN A 64 34.84 69.09 14.05
C ASN A 64 35.19 69.91 12.81
N PHE A 65 34.31 69.93 11.81
CA PHE A 65 34.08 71.11 10.95
C PHE A 65 32.79 70.92 10.13
N GLY A 66 31.98 71.98 9.99
CA GLY A 66 30.84 72.01 9.05
C GLY A 66 29.48 72.36 9.69
N SER A 67 29.27 73.62 10.04
CA SER A 67 27.95 74.12 10.46
C SER A 67 27.13 74.64 9.28
N HIS A 68 25.91 74.14 9.10
CA HIS A 68 24.84 74.91 8.46
C HIS A 68 23.49 74.67 9.14
N SER A 69 22.75 75.76 9.31
CA SER A 69 21.52 75.88 10.07
C SER A 69 20.30 75.21 9.42
N LYS A 70 19.53 74.48 10.22
CA LYS A 70 18.08 74.33 10.04
C LYS A 70 17.37 74.56 11.37
N SER A 71 16.14 75.06 11.28
CA SER A 71 15.24 75.41 12.38
C SER A 71 14.90 74.22 13.28
N SER A 72 14.71 74.50 14.58
CA SER A 72 14.26 73.52 15.57
C SER A 72 12.93 72.86 15.18
N PRO A 73 12.80 71.53 15.31
CA PRO A 73 11.53 70.88 15.62
C PRO A 73 11.08 71.23 17.05
N ASN A 74 9.84 70.94 17.41
CA ASN A 74 9.34 71.18 18.76
C ASN A 74 9.98 70.22 19.78
N GLU A 75 10.21 70.66 21.01
CA GLU A 75 10.76 69.82 22.09
C GLU A 75 9.85 68.60 22.37
N ASP A 76 8.53 68.77 22.24
CA ASP A 76 7.54 67.68 22.31
C ASP A 76 7.75 66.58 21.25
N GLU A 77 8.26 66.91 20.05
CA GLU A 77 8.54 65.89 19.02
C GLU A 77 9.87 65.17 19.27
N GLN A 78 10.84 65.84 19.90
CA GLN A 78 12.13 65.25 20.24
C GLN A 78 12.00 64.27 21.41
N GLN A 79 11.25 64.62 22.45
CA GLN A 79 11.04 63.75 23.61
C GLN A 79 10.23 62.51 23.23
N ASP A 80 9.22 62.67 22.38
CA ASP A 80 8.42 61.58 21.80
C ASP A 80 9.23 60.73 20.79
N GLN A 81 10.33 61.25 20.22
CA GLN A 81 11.32 60.48 19.46
C GLN A 81 12.32 59.74 20.37
N GLU A 82 12.85 60.36 21.41
CA GLU A 82 13.77 59.72 22.37
C GLU A 82 13.08 58.59 23.14
N ASP A 83 11.82 58.75 23.57
CA ASP A 83 11.04 57.67 24.19
C ASP A 83 10.74 56.52 23.21
N ARG A 84 10.53 56.83 21.93
CA ARG A 84 10.44 55.80 20.87
C ARG A 84 11.79 55.09 20.66
N GLU A 85 12.90 55.80 20.61
CA GLU A 85 14.23 55.19 20.46
C GLU A 85 14.66 54.38 21.68
N ALA A 86 14.31 54.80 22.91
CA ALA A 86 14.56 54.06 24.14
C ALA A 86 13.66 52.81 24.30
N SER A 87 12.44 52.83 23.77
CA SER A 87 11.53 51.67 23.81
C SER A 87 11.83 50.60 22.76
N ILE A 88 12.41 50.97 21.59
CA ILE A 88 12.74 50.04 20.49
C ILE A 88 13.62 48.84 20.93
N PRO A 89 14.72 49.00 21.70
CA PRO A 89 15.51 47.88 22.21
C PRO A 89 14.69 46.93 23.10
N THR A 90 13.80 47.49 23.92
CA THR A 90 12.98 46.74 24.88
C THR A 90 11.91 45.90 24.17
N GLU A 91 11.24 46.47 23.16
CA GLU A 91 10.28 45.74 22.34
C GLU A 91 10.95 44.69 21.45
N ARG A 92 12.11 45.00 20.85
CA ARG A 92 12.91 44.00 20.11
C ARG A 92 13.32 42.82 20.98
N TYR A 93 13.70 43.04 22.24
CA TYR A 93 14.03 41.96 23.18
C TYR A 93 12.80 41.09 23.50
N LYS A 94 11.65 41.70 23.78
CA LYS A 94 10.38 40.98 24.00
C LYS A 94 9.99 40.13 22.78
N LEU A 95 10.12 40.67 21.57
CA LEU A 95 9.81 39.97 20.32
C LEU A 95 10.73 38.75 20.09
N HIS A 96 12.04 38.90 20.30
CA HIS A 96 13.00 37.78 20.23
C HIS A 96 12.71 36.70 21.28
N ARG A 97 12.32 37.09 22.50
CA ARG A 97 11.91 36.15 23.55
C ARG A 97 10.64 35.40 23.16
N SER A 98 9.64 36.09 22.62
CA SER A 98 8.40 35.48 22.11
C SER A 98 8.68 34.48 20.98
N TYR A 99 9.53 34.85 20.02
CA TYR A 99 9.96 33.95 18.95
C TYR A 99 10.67 32.69 19.49
N ARG A 100 11.61 32.81 20.43
CA ARG A 100 12.28 31.63 21.03
C ARG A 100 11.31 30.70 21.75
N LEU A 101 10.33 31.24 22.48
CA LEU A 101 9.27 30.46 23.12
C LEU A 101 8.36 29.78 22.08
N PHE A 102 8.01 30.49 21.01
CA PHE A 102 7.24 29.93 19.89
C PHE A 102 7.99 28.78 19.20
N ILE A 103 9.29 28.91 18.92
CA ILE A 103 10.10 27.82 18.33
C ILE A 103 10.19 26.61 19.27
N HIS A 104 10.35 26.84 20.58
CA HIS A 104 10.34 25.74 21.54
C HIS A 104 8.99 24.99 21.55
N ASN A 105 7.88 25.72 21.63
CA ASN A 105 6.54 25.15 21.69
C ASN A 105 6.14 24.47 20.37
N SER A 106 6.48 25.05 19.22
CA SER A 106 6.19 24.47 17.90
C SER A 106 6.99 23.20 17.63
N ARG A 107 8.26 23.11 18.07
CA ARG A 107 9.04 21.86 18.04
C ARG A 107 8.39 20.75 18.89
N TRP A 108 7.83 21.08 20.07
CA TRP A 108 7.04 20.14 20.88
C TRP A 108 5.77 19.67 20.16
N ILE A 109 4.99 20.60 19.60
CA ILE A 109 3.76 20.27 18.85
C ILE A 109 4.08 19.34 17.67
N LEU A 110 5.10 19.67 16.87
CA LEU A 110 5.52 18.88 15.73
C LEU A 110 6.05 17.50 16.13
N ASN A 111 6.82 17.37 17.22
CA ASN A 111 7.25 16.08 17.74
C ASN A 111 6.08 15.17 18.14
N ILE A 112 5.07 15.72 18.84
CA ILE A 112 3.85 14.98 19.21
C ILE A 112 3.08 14.56 17.96
N LEU A 113 2.93 15.45 17.00
CA LEU A 113 2.24 15.22 15.72
C LEU A 113 2.93 14.12 14.88
N ILE A 114 4.27 14.14 14.81
CA ILE A 114 5.11 13.12 14.15
C ILE A 114 4.97 11.78 14.88
N LEU A 115 5.06 11.75 16.21
CA LEU A 115 4.94 10.53 17.01
C LEU A 115 3.57 9.86 16.83
N LEU A 116 2.49 10.62 16.99
CA LEU A 116 1.11 10.12 16.81
C LEU A 116 0.86 9.62 15.38
N THR A 117 1.32 10.37 14.37
CA THR A 117 1.20 9.95 12.96
C THR A 117 2.01 8.68 12.68
N SER A 118 3.20 8.53 13.28
CA SER A 118 4.06 7.34 13.13
C SER A 118 3.43 6.11 13.78
N ILE A 119 2.91 6.23 15.01
CA ILE A 119 2.19 5.15 15.70
C ILE A 119 0.97 4.72 14.88
N TRP A 120 0.19 5.69 14.38
CA TRP A 120 -0.99 5.39 13.58
C TRP A 120 -0.62 4.72 12.24
N LEU A 121 0.43 5.19 11.56
CA LEU A 121 0.94 4.58 10.33
C LEU A 121 1.35 3.10 10.56
N VAL A 122 2.04 2.80 11.65
CA VAL A 122 2.41 1.42 12.01
C VAL A 122 1.17 0.59 12.32
N MET A 123 0.21 1.12 13.10
CA MET A 123 -1.05 0.42 13.40
C MET A 123 -1.88 0.11 12.14
N ILE A 124 -1.90 1.03 11.17
CA ILE A 124 -2.53 0.81 9.86
C ILE A 124 -1.77 -0.27 9.09
N LEU A 125 -0.44 -0.17 8.94
CA LEU A 125 0.34 -1.20 8.24
C LEU A 125 0.13 -2.60 8.84
N ILE A 126 0.09 -2.72 10.17
CA ILE A 126 -0.19 -3.98 10.87
C ILE A 126 -1.64 -4.46 10.63
N SER A 127 -2.63 -3.55 10.67
CA SER A 127 -4.04 -3.93 10.48
C SER A 127 -4.46 -4.15 9.02
N ASP A 128 -3.77 -3.56 8.06
CA ASP A 128 -4.11 -3.69 6.64
C ASP A 128 -3.60 -5.00 6.05
N PHE A 129 -2.47 -5.49 6.56
CA PHE A 129 -1.67 -6.54 5.93
C PHE A 129 -1.42 -7.79 6.79
N PHE A 130 -1.68 -7.74 8.10
CA PHE A 130 -1.40 -8.87 9.00
C PHE A 130 -2.63 -9.27 9.84
N PHE A 131 -3.28 -8.33 10.54
CA PHE A 131 -4.34 -8.64 11.50
C PHE A 131 -5.66 -7.88 11.27
N ASN A 132 -6.80 -8.54 11.46
CA ASN A 132 -8.11 -7.89 11.42
C ASN A 132 -8.42 -7.08 12.70
N ILE A 133 -7.76 -5.92 12.87
CA ILE A 133 -7.95 -5.02 14.02
C ILE A 133 -9.03 -3.96 13.73
N ARG A 134 -9.38 -3.70 12.46
CA ARG A 134 -10.35 -2.67 12.05
C ARG A 134 -11.72 -3.28 11.77
N PHE A 135 -12.73 -2.72 12.43
CA PHE A 135 -14.13 -3.04 12.15
C PHE A 135 -14.58 -2.42 10.81
N ASN A 136 -15.11 -3.26 9.92
CA ASN A 136 -15.89 -2.89 8.73
C ASN A 136 -15.22 -1.91 7.74
N ASN A 137 -13.96 -2.14 7.34
CA ASN A 137 -13.38 -1.40 6.20
C ASN A 137 -13.59 -2.14 4.87
N ARG A 138 -14.58 -1.68 4.09
CA ARG A 138 -15.05 -2.30 2.84
C ARG A 138 -14.38 -1.74 1.59
N LEU A 139 -13.70 -0.59 1.71
CA LEU A 139 -12.97 0.10 0.64
C LEU A 139 -11.45 0.06 0.81
N THR A 140 -10.95 -0.85 1.65
CA THR A 140 -9.54 -0.91 2.04
C THR A 140 -8.60 -1.01 0.83
N GLY A 141 -7.62 -0.09 0.78
CA GLY A 141 -6.57 0.02 -0.23
C GLY A 141 -5.37 0.81 0.33
N PHE A 142 -4.47 1.29 -0.53
CA PHE A 142 -3.24 1.95 -0.08
C PHE A 142 -3.39 3.44 0.30
N LYS A 143 -4.48 4.12 -0.10
CA LYS A 143 -4.63 5.59 0.04
C LYS A 143 -4.47 6.12 1.46
N GLY A 144 -5.10 5.48 2.45
CA GLY A 144 -5.03 5.91 3.85
C GLY A 144 -3.58 5.89 4.38
N MET A 145 -2.84 4.83 4.05
CA MET A 145 -1.41 4.72 4.37
C MET A 145 -0.58 5.79 3.66
N ILE A 146 -0.83 6.04 2.37
CA ILE A 146 -0.14 7.08 1.58
C ILE A 146 -0.38 8.48 2.17
N LEU A 147 -1.60 8.81 2.59
CA LEU A 147 -1.92 10.09 3.23
C LEU A 147 -1.18 10.26 4.56
N LEU A 148 -1.09 9.20 5.37
CA LEU A 148 -0.28 9.21 6.60
C LEU A 148 1.22 9.39 6.30
N PHE A 149 1.76 8.76 5.24
CA PHE A 149 3.14 9.00 4.79
C PHE A 149 3.38 10.45 4.32
N ILE A 150 2.49 11.02 3.49
CA ILE A 150 2.59 12.41 3.03
C ILE A 150 2.55 13.37 4.22
N SER A 151 1.63 13.15 5.17
CA SER A 151 1.54 13.91 6.42
C SER A 151 2.82 13.81 7.25
N LEU A 152 3.34 12.60 7.47
CA LEU A 152 4.58 12.36 8.21
C LEU A 152 5.78 13.09 7.59
N ILE A 153 6.00 12.97 6.28
CA ILE A 153 7.10 13.65 5.59
C ILE A 153 6.93 15.17 5.67
N THR A 154 5.71 15.68 5.54
CA THR A 154 5.40 17.12 5.65
C THR A 154 5.73 17.64 7.05
N ASN A 155 5.35 16.89 8.09
CA ASN A 155 5.62 17.26 9.48
C ASN A 155 7.11 17.21 9.80
N CYS A 156 7.84 16.20 9.30
CA CYS A 156 9.30 16.13 9.42
C CYS A 156 9.99 17.32 8.71
N CYS A 157 9.51 17.73 7.53
CA CYS A 157 10.00 18.93 6.85
C CYS A 157 9.69 20.19 7.67
N ASN A 158 8.46 20.35 8.16
CA ASN A 158 8.09 21.48 9.01
C ASN A 158 8.93 21.50 10.30
N PHE A 159 9.34 20.34 10.85
CA PHE A 159 10.20 20.25 12.04
C PHE A 159 11.67 20.61 11.75
N TRP A 160 12.29 20.02 10.73
CA TRP A 160 13.70 20.25 10.41
C TRP A 160 14.01 21.65 9.88
N PHE A 161 13.01 22.34 9.34
CA PHE A 161 13.17 23.67 8.75
C PHE A 161 12.44 24.78 9.52
N ASN A 162 12.10 24.54 10.80
CA ASN A 162 11.40 25.46 11.70
C ASN A 162 12.31 26.58 12.25
N ASP A 163 13.05 27.29 11.40
CA ASP A 163 13.95 28.37 11.80
C ASP A 163 13.82 29.57 10.84
N LEU A 164 13.78 30.79 11.40
CA LEU A 164 13.52 32.04 10.67
C LEU A 164 14.39 32.22 9.42
N GLY A 165 15.69 31.95 9.52
CA GLY A 165 16.66 32.10 8.43
C GLY A 165 16.52 31.10 7.28
N LEU A 166 15.63 30.10 7.42
CA LEU A 166 15.30 29.16 6.36
C LEU A 166 13.87 29.35 5.84
N TYR A 167 13.12 30.34 6.32
CA TYR A 167 11.72 30.53 5.98
C TYR A 167 11.50 30.81 4.48
N SER A 168 10.41 30.27 3.89
CA SER A 168 9.95 30.64 2.55
C SER A 168 8.45 31.00 2.55
N PRO A 169 8.03 32.13 1.97
CA PRO A 169 6.61 32.50 1.86
C PRO A 169 5.72 31.50 1.10
N SER A 170 6.31 30.51 0.42
CA SER A 170 5.59 29.37 -0.18
C SER A 170 5.06 28.37 0.85
N ASP A 171 5.72 28.21 2.00
CA ASP A 171 5.48 27.11 2.94
C ASP A 171 4.04 27.11 3.49
N TYR A 172 3.58 28.27 3.98
CA TYR A 172 2.23 28.40 4.53
C TYR A 172 1.15 28.17 3.45
N LYS A 173 1.40 28.65 2.22
CA LYS A 173 0.47 28.46 1.08
C LYS A 173 0.37 26.99 0.69
N LEU A 174 1.50 26.30 0.62
CA LEU A 174 1.56 24.87 0.30
C LEU A 174 0.82 24.04 1.34
N ASN A 175 1.03 24.31 2.64
CA ASN A 175 0.32 23.61 3.72
C ASN A 175 -1.20 23.89 3.70
N ILE A 176 -1.66 25.11 3.37
CA ILE A 176 -3.09 25.40 3.15
C ILE A 176 -3.65 24.61 1.96
N ILE A 177 -2.94 24.56 0.83
CA ILE A 177 -3.38 23.82 -0.36
C ILE A 177 -3.46 22.31 -0.06
N LEU A 178 -2.47 21.73 0.63
CA LEU A 178 -2.49 20.33 1.06
C LEU A 178 -3.70 20.01 1.96
N ALA A 179 -4.02 20.89 2.92
CA ALA A 179 -5.20 20.74 3.77
C ALA A 179 -6.51 20.75 2.95
N LEU A 180 -6.71 21.79 2.14
CA LEU A 180 -7.92 21.95 1.32
C LEU A 180 -8.10 20.79 0.33
N LEU A 181 -7.01 20.36 -0.31
CA LEU A 181 -7.01 19.25 -1.26
C LEU A 181 -7.33 17.91 -0.55
N THR A 182 -6.87 17.72 0.69
CA THR A 182 -7.20 16.54 1.50
C THR A 182 -8.68 16.50 1.88
N ILE A 183 -9.26 17.64 2.29
CA ILE A 183 -10.71 17.75 2.55
C ILE A 183 -11.51 17.50 1.26
N PHE A 184 -11.06 18.05 0.13
CA PHE A 184 -11.73 17.84 -1.16
C PHE A 184 -11.76 16.35 -1.56
N ASN A 185 -10.68 15.60 -1.32
CA ASN A 185 -10.67 14.15 -1.52
C ASN A 185 -11.70 13.43 -0.64
N LEU A 186 -11.85 13.83 0.63
CA LEU A 186 -12.91 13.29 1.49
C LEU A 186 -14.31 13.60 0.94
N LEU A 187 -14.55 14.83 0.46
CA LEU A 187 -15.82 15.21 -0.17
C LEU A 187 -16.12 14.39 -1.43
N LEU A 188 -15.11 14.07 -2.26
CA LEU A 188 -15.28 13.17 -3.42
C LEU A 188 -15.76 11.76 -2.99
N LEU A 189 -15.21 11.21 -1.90
CA LEU A 189 -15.66 9.92 -1.35
C LEU A 189 -17.10 9.97 -0.81
N TYR A 190 -17.54 11.10 -0.27
CA TYR A 190 -18.92 11.30 0.19
C TYR A 190 -19.93 11.61 -0.93
N SER A 191 -19.45 11.98 -2.12
CA SER A 191 -20.29 12.40 -3.26
C SER A 191 -21.11 11.26 -3.87
N ILE A 192 -20.64 10.01 -3.78
CA ILE A 192 -21.30 8.84 -4.35
C ILE A 192 -21.80 7.91 -3.23
N HIS A 193 -23.01 7.36 -3.40
CA HIS A 193 -23.62 6.45 -2.43
C HIS A 193 -22.78 5.17 -2.22
N PHE A 194 -22.24 4.60 -3.30
CA PHE A 194 -21.37 3.42 -3.26
C PHE A 194 -20.19 3.61 -2.30
N THR A 195 -19.45 4.72 -2.42
CA THR A 195 -18.29 5.03 -1.56
C THR A 195 -18.71 5.45 -0.16
N ARG A 196 -19.72 6.34 -0.03
CA ARG A 196 -20.21 6.83 1.26
C ARG A 196 -20.75 5.72 2.17
N SER A 197 -21.29 4.64 1.61
CA SER A 197 -21.78 3.48 2.38
C SER A 197 -20.68 2.50 2.80
N ARG A 198 -19.47 2.60 2.21
CA ARG A 198 -18.35 1.65 2.36
C ARG A 198 -17.11 2.22 3.06
N ILE A 199 -16.98 3.55 3.12
CA ILE A 199 -15.90 4.23 3.83
C ILE A 199 -15.96 3.96 5.33
N SER A 200 -14.83 3.58 5.94
CA SER A 200 -14.78 3.28 7.37
C SER A 200 -14.62 4.54 8.22
N PHE A 201 -14.96 4.44 9.51
CA PHE A 201 -14.63 5.49 10.49
C PHE A 201 -13.12 5.79 10.52
N THR A 202 -12.27 4.76 10.39
CA THR A 202 -10.81 4.91 10.37
C THR A 202 -10.34 5.72 9.17
N ASP A 203 -10.89 5.49 7.97
CA ASP A 203 -10.51 6.26 6.78
C ASP A 203 -10.91 7.73 6.93
N ASN A 204 -12.13 7.99 7.40
CA ASN A 204 -12.61 9.36 7.71
C ASN A 204 -11.68 10.06 8.70
N ALA A 205 -11.29 9.36 9.78
CA ALA A 205 -10.37 9.89 10.77
C ALA A 205 -8.98 10.19 10.18
N ILE A 206 -8.47 9.38 9.25
CA ILE A 206 -7.19 9.65 8.55
C ILE A 206 -7.29 10.93 7.70
N TYR A 207 -8.34 11.11 6.89
CA TYR A 207 -8.50 12.34 6.09
C TYR A 207 -8.62 13.59 6.98
N ILE A 208 -9.36 13.51 8.08
CA ILE A 208 -9.51 14.62 9.03
C ILE A 208 -8.19 14.90 9.74
N TRP A 209 -7.48 13.88 10.24
CA TRP A 209 -6.19 14.02 10.92
C TRP A 209 -5.12 14.62 10.00
N THR A 210 -5.00 14.12 8.77
CA THR A 210 -4.00 14.60 7.81
C THR A 210 -4.30 16.04 7.40
N SER A 211 -5.57 16.40 7.15
CA SER A 211 -5.93 17.81 6.95
C SER A 211 -5.63 18.69 8.17
N LEU A 212 -5.93 18.25 9.39
CA LEU A 212 -5.65 19.00 10.61
C LEU A 212 -4.12 19.19 10.80
N SER A 213 -3.34 18.15 10.49
CA SER A 213 -1.88 18.18 10.51
C SER A 213 -1.32 19.25 9.56
N PHE A 214 -1.84 19.33 8.33
CA PHE A 214 -1.46 20.38 7.37
C PHE A 214 -1.90 21.77 7.83
N LEU A 215 -3.08 21.92 8.44
CA LEU A 215 -3.53 23.19 9.02
C LEU A 215 -2.64 23.65 10.20
N VAL A 216 -2.23 22.75 11.09
CA VAL A 216 -1.26 23.05 12.16
C VAL A 216 0.06 23.51 11.54
N GLY A 217 0.57 22.82 10.51
CA GLY A 217 1.75 23.25 9.76
C GLY A 217 1.60 24.66 9.16
N ALA A 218 0.46 24.96 8.54
CA ALA A 218 0.16 26.29 7.98
C ALA A 218 0.11 27.40 9.05
N LEU A 219 -0.47 27.12 10.23
CA LEU A 219 -0.52 28.07 11.35
C LEU A 219 0.86 28.35 11.93
N LEU A 220 1.73 27.34 12.00
CA LEU A 220 3.13 27.51 12.38
C LEU A 220 3.89 28.35 11.34
N ASP A 221 3.80 28.01 10.06
CA ASP A 221 4.45 28.76 8.97
C ASP A 221 3.95 30.22 8.87
N TRP A 222 2.66 30.47 9.11
CA TRP A 222 2.10 31.82 9.18
C TRP A 222 2.58 32.60 10.41
N SER A 223 2.76 31.93 11.54
CA SER A 223 3.35 32.56 12.73
C SER A 223 4.82 32.94 12.47
N ILE A 224 5.59 32.09 11.79
CA ILE A 224 6.98 32.37 11.37
C ILE A 224 7.02 33.57 10.41
N LEU A 225 6.09 33.66 9.44
CA LEU A 225 5.96 34.81 8.54
C LEU A 225 5.78 36.12 9.32
N ASN A 226 4.88 36.14 10.30
CA ASN A 226 4.62 37.32 11.11
C ASN A 226 5.84 37.73 11.95
N TYR A 227 6.54 36.76 12.55
CA TYR A 227 7.80 37.03 13.24
C TYR A 227 8.87 37.56 12.29
N ASN A 228 9.01 36.99 11.09
CA ASN A 228 9.98 37.43 10.08
C ASN A 228 9.73 38.89 9.71
N ASN A 229 8.52 39.21 9.25
CA ASN A 229 8.14 40.57 8.86
C ASN A 229 8.31 41.60 10.01
N SER A 230 8.14 41.18 11.26
CA SER A 230 8.30 42.04 12.44
C SER A 230 9.77 42.23 12.85
N LEU A 231 10.63 41.25 12.55
CA LEU A 231 12.06 41.27 12.91
C LEU A 231 12.93 41.92 11.82
N THR A 232 12.56 41.78 10.54
CA THR A 232 13.31 42.36 9.39
C THR A 232 13.03 43.84 9.14
N ILE A 233 12.50 44.58 10.12
CA ILE A 233 12.28 46.04 10.00
C ILE A 233 13.60 46.79 10.24
N GLN A 234 14.51 46.67 9.27
CA GLN A 234 15.57 47.63 8.98
C GLN A 234 15.74 47.75 7.44
N PRO A 235 15.92 48.95 6.89
CA PRO A 235 15.99 49.17 5.44
C PRO A 235 17.33 48.79 4.79
N TYR A 236 18.23 48.09 5.50
CA TYR A 236 19.62 47.89 5.03
C TYR A 236 20.26 46.52 5.30
N ASP A 237 19.58 45.58 5.97
CA ASP A 237 20.03 44.19 6.03
C ASP A 237 19.44 43.40 4.84
N GLU A 238 20.13 43.47 3.70
CA GLU A 238 19.94 42.47 2.65
C GLU A 238 20.26 41.09 3.24
N SER A 239 19.25 40.24 3.37
CA SER A 239 19.39 38.87 3.89
C SER A 239 20.19 38.00 2.90
N LYS A 240 21.52 38.13 2.95
CA LYS A 240 22.48 37.37 2.15
C LYS A 240 22.59 35.95 2.68
N HIS A 241 21.55 35.16 2.39
CA HIS A 241 21.50 33.73 2.67
C HIS A 241 22.78 33.05 2.21
N THR A 242 23.37 32.24 3.08
CA THR A 242 24.53 31.44 2.69
C THR A 242 24.13 30.41 1.62
N ILE A 243 25.09 29.94 0.82
CA ILE A 243 24.85 28.88 -0.17
C ILE A 243 24.24 27.63 0.49
N LYS A 244 24.58 27.35 1.76
CA LYS A 244 23.99 26.25 2.53
C LYS A 244 22.50 26.48 2.80
N GLU A 245 22.10 27.68 3.23
CA GLU A 245 20.68 28.02 3.43
C GLU A 245 19.90 27.92 2.12
N TRP A 246 20.43 28.43 1.01
CA TRP A 246 19.80 28.28 -0.31
C TRP A 246 19.58 26.83 -0.69
N ILE A 247 20.55 25.94 -0.46
CA ILE A 247 20.41 24.49 -0.70
C ILE A 247 19.31 23.89 0.19
N PHE A 248 19.25 24.25 1.48
CA PHE A 248 18.19 23.77 2.38
C PHE A 248 16.80 24.28 1.97
N ILE A 249 16.65 25.56 1.65
CA ILE A 249 15.40 26.18 1.18
C ILE A 249 14.93 25.53 -0.13
N ALA A 250 15.84 25.34 -1.09
CA ALA A 250 15.55 24.67 -2.35
C ALA A 250 15.13 23.20 -2.14
N THR A 251 15.83 22.47 -1.28
CA THR A 251 15.53 21.06 -0.97
C THR A 251 14.15 20.92 -0.30
N ARG A 252 13.82 21.78 0.68
CA ARG A 252 12.48 21.77 1.31
C ARG A 252 11.38 22.07 0.30
N ASN A 253 11.54 23.14 -0.48
CA ASN A 253 10.54 23.53 -1.47
C ASN A 253 10.34 22.43 -2.52
N LEU A 254 11.42 21.78 -2.99
CA LEU A 254 11.34 20.63 -3.88
C LEU A 254 10.53 19.48 -3.27
N ILE A 255 10.81 19.11 -2.01
CA ILE A 255 10.05 18.05 -1.31
C ILE A 255 8.57 18.43 -1.19
N LYS A 256 8.23 19.65 -0.71
CA LYS A 256 6.83 20.08 -0.59
C LYS A 256 6.10 20.15 -1.95
N ILE A 257 6.78 20.55 -3.02
CA ILE A 257 6.23 20.53 -4.40
C ILE A 257 5.97 19.09 -4.87
N LEU A 258 6.88 18.15 -4.59
CA LEU A 258 6.69 16.73 -4.91
C LEU A 258 5.52 16.12 -4.14
N LEU A 259 5.36 16.44 -2.85
CA LEU A 259 4.22 16.01 -2.04
C LEU A 259 2.89 16.61 -2.53
N LEU A 260 2.88 17.89 -2.92
CA LEU A 260 1.72 18.51 -3.55
C LEU A 260 1.37 17.85 -4.88
N ALA A 261 2.36 17.54 -5.72
CA ALA A 261 2.14 16.82 -6.97
C ALA A 261 1.54 15.44 -6.70
N GLN A 262 2.11 14.65 -5.78
CA GLN A 262 1.58 13.34 -5.38
C GLN A 262 0.12 13.42 -4.90
N LEU A 263 -0.23 14.39 -4.06
CA LEU A 263 -1.60 14.58 -3.59
C LEU A 263 -2.54 15.06 -4.72
N PHE A 264 -2.04 15.87 -5.66
CA PHE A 264 -2.79 16.26 -6.86
C PHE A 264 -3.13 15.04 -7.74
N PHE A 265 -2.16 14.17 -8.02
CA PHE A 265 -2.40 12.93 -8.79
C PHE A 265 -3.32 11.95 -8.05
N LEU A 266 -3.21 11.85 -6.72
CA LEU A 266 -4.19 11.12 -5.90
C LEU A 266 -5.60 11.70 -6.07
N THR A 267 -5.71 13.04 -6.14
CA THR A 267 -6.99 13.74 -6.32
C THR A 267 -7.60 13.51 -7.70
N THR A 268 -6.81 13.60 -8.78
CA THR A 268 -7.32 13.31 -10.13
C THR A 268 -7.73 11.85 -10.26
N THR A 269 -7.08 10.94 -9.53
CA THR A 269 -7.41 9.51 -9.48
C THR A 269 -8.69 9.25 -8.70
N ASN A 270 -8.90 9.92 -7.57
CA ASN A 270 -10.18 9.88 -6.85
C ASN A 270 -11.30 10.46 -7.73
N LEU A 271 -11.10 11.59 -8.40
CA LEU A 271 -12.07 12.18 -9.32
C LEU A 271 -12.43 11.23 -10.48
N LEU A 272 -11.44 10.54 -11.07
CA LEU A 272 -11.67 9.52 -12.10
C LEU A 272 -12.48 8.34 -11.53
N SER A 273 -12.15 7.85 -10.33
CA SER A 273 -12.92 6.78 -9.68
C SER A 273 -14.35 7.20 -9.34
N THR A 274 -14.57 8.46 -8.95
CA THR A 274 -15.91 9.04 -8.77
C THR A 274 -16.66 9.04 -10.10
N PHE A 275 -16.06 9.52 -11.19
CA PHE A 275 -16.67 9.48 -12.52
C PHE A 275 -17.02 8.05 -12.95
N ASP A 276 -16.12 7.10 -12.75
CA ASP A 276 -16.31 5.70 -13.15
C ASP A 276 -17.42 5.02 -12.36
N LEU A 277 -17.45 5.20 -11.04
CA LEU A 277 -18.53 4.67 -10.21
C LEU A 277 -19.88 5.30 -10.60
N HIS A 278 -19.93 6.60 -10.92
CA HIS A 278 -21.18 7.25 -11.32
C HIS A 278 -21.77 6.66 -12.61
N HIS A 279 -20.93 6.27 -13.58
CA HIS A 279 -21.38 5.76 -14.88
C HIS A 279 -21.53 4.24 -14.95
N ALA A 280 -20.77 3.48 -14.16
CA ALA A 280 -20.66 2.03 -14.28
C ALA A 280 -21.26 1.23 -13.11
N GLN A 281 -21.72 1.89 -12.03
CA GLN A 281 -22.23 1.21 -10.84
C GLN A 281 -23.39 0.25 -11.19
N PRO A 282 -23.30 -1.04 -10.81
CA PRO A 282 -24.38 -2.00 -10.99
C PRO A 282 -25.57 -1.73 -10.04
N PRO A 283 -26.77 -2.25 -10.35
CA PRO A 283 -27.95 -2.10 -9.50
C PRO A 283 -27.72 -2.69 -8.11
N SER A 284 -28.40 -2.15 -7.10
CA SER A 284 -28.24 -2.57 -5.70
C SER A 284 -28.62 -4.03 -5.43
N THR A 285 -29.36 -4.66 -6.35
CA THR A 285 -29.81 -6.05 -6.30
C THR A 285 -28.68 -7.07 -6.53
N GLU A 286 -27.57 -6.66 -7.16
CA GLU A 286 -26.40 -7.50 -7.42
C GLU A 286 -25.39 -7.49 -6.25
N PHE A 287 -25.70 -6.84 -5.12
CA PHE A 287 -24.83 -6.75 -3.95
C PHE A 287 -25.37 -7.54 -2.76
N HIS A 288 -24.73 -8.67 -2.46
CA HIS A 288 -25.17 -9.62 -1.44
C HIS A 288 -24.23 -9.62 -0.24
N TRP A 289 -24.77 -9.77 0.97
CA TRP A 289 -23.95 -9.82 2.19
C TRP A 289 -23.27 -11.17 2.35
N THR A 290 -22.01 -11.17 2.79
CA THR A 290 -21.18 -12.39 2.87
C THR A 290 -21.23 -13.12 4.21
N ASP A 291 -21.93 -12.56 5.20
CA ASP A 291 -22.08 -13.14 6.54
C ASP A 291 -23.28 -12.49 7.27
N LYS A 292 -23.80 -13.17 8.30
CA LYS A 292 -24.87 -12.71 9.20
C LYS A 292 -24.55 -11.38 9.86
N ASN A 293 -23.27 -11.12 10.14
CA ASN A 293 -22.80 -9.86 10.73
C ASN A 293 -22.72 -8.70 9.73
N LYS A 294 -22.97 -8.93 8.44
CA LYS A 294 -23.00 -7.90 7.37
C LYS A 294 -21.72 -7.06 7.30
N VAL A 295 -20.57 -7.74 7.32
CA VAL A 295 -19.24 -7.13 7.32
C VAL A 295 -18.80 -6.67 5.92
N SER A 296 -19.10 -7.47 4.90
CA SER A 296 -18.71 -7.23 3.49
C SER A 296 -19.81 -7.66 2.53
N GLN A 297 -19.80 -7.09 1.32
CA GLN A 297 -20.68 -7.46 0.21
C GLN A 297 -19.88 -7.96 -1.00
N LEU A 298 -20.36 -9.02 -1.64
CA LEU A 298 -19.93 -9.45 -2.97
C LEU A 298 -20.83 -8.84 -4.04
N HIS A 299 -20.23 -8.48 -5.17
CA HIS A 299 -20.94 -8.22 -6.42
C HIS A 299 -21.11 -9.53 -7.19
N ILE A 300 -22.35 -9.95 -7.39
CA ILE A 300 -22.73 -11.17 -8.11
C ILE A 300 -23.77 -10.82 -9.18
N GLU A 301 -23.50 -11.18 -10.43
CA GLU A 301 -24.41 -11.03 -11.56
C GLU A 301 -24.93 -12.41 -11.96
N CYS A 302 -26.23 -12.66 -11.74
CA CYS A 302 -26.87 -13.94 -12.05
C CYS A 302 -27.95 -13.78 -13.14
N HIS A 303 -28.09 -14.80 -13.98
CA HIS A 303 -29.05 -14.86 -15.08
C HIS A 303 -29.82 -16.18 -15.05
N GLY A 304 -31.10 -16.13 -15.44
CA GLY A 304 -32.03 -17.26 -15.33
C GLY A 304 -32.66 -17.38 -13.94
N ASP A 305 -33.40 -18.46 -13.71
CA ASP A 305 -34.04 -18.72 -12.41
C ASP A 305 -33.03 -19.31 -11.41
N VAL A 306 -32.50 -18.47 -10.54
CA VAL A 306 -31.52 -18.84 -9.49
C VAL A 306 -32.18 -19.57 -8.32
N SER A 307 -33.52 -19.56 -8.21
CA SER A 307 -34.23 -20.08 -7.05
C SER A 307 -34.14 -21.60 -6.91
N GLY A 308 -34.52 -22.07 -5.72
CA GLY A 308 -34.31 -23.44 -5.26
C GLY A 308 -35.06 -24.54 -6.01
N ASP A 309 -36.14 -24.20 -6.73
CA ASP A 309 -37.07 -25.18 -7.32
C ASP A 309 -36.67 -25.64 -8.74
N SER A 310 -35.64 -25.05 -9.34
CA SER A 310 -35.19 -25.46 -10.68
C SER A 310 -34.31 -26.72 -10.65
N SER A 311 -34.70 -27.70 -11.45
CA SER A 311 -33.98 -28.96 -11.69
C SER A 311 -32.75 -28.83 -12.58
N THR A 312 -32.58 -27.71 -13.30
CA THR A 312 -31.42 -27.52 -14.17
C THR A 312 -30.20 -27.04 -13.37
N PRO A 313 -28.97 -27.47 -13.71
CA PRO A 313 -27.78 -27.02 -12.98
C PRO A 313 -27.56 -25.51 -13.07
N LEU A 314 -27.26 -24.88 -11.94
CA LEU A 314 -26.75 -23.51 -11.87
C LEU A 314 -25.23 -23.50 -12.05
N ILE A 315 -24.76 -22.77 -13.07
CA ILE A 315 -23.34 -22.66 -13.38
C ILE A 315 -22.75 -21.50 -12.57
N ILE A 316 -21.77 -21.78 -11.71
CA ILE A 316 -21.03 -20.77 -10.96
C ILE A 316 -19.65 -20.60 -11.60
N TYR A 317 -19.37 -19.41 -12.13
CA TYR A 317 -18.10 -19.13 -12.79
C TYR A 317 -17.10 -18.42 -11.86
N GLU A 318 -15.94 -19.05 -11.70
CA GLU A 318 -14.76 -18.54 -11.02
C GLU A 318 -13.75 -18.04 -12.05
N HIS A 319 -13.56 -16.72 -12.08
CA HIS A 319 -12.62 -16.07 -12.98
C HIS A 319 -11.14 -16.33 -12.60
N GLY A 320 -10.22 -16.03 -13.51
CA GLY A 320 -8.78 -16.16 -13.32
C GLY A 320 -8.19 -15.21 -12.27
N GLY A 321 -6.87 -15.22 -12.16
CA GLY A 321 -6.12 -14.43 -11.21
C GLY A 321 -6.09 -12.93 -11.52
N TYR A 322 -5.90 -12.52 -12.78
CA TYR A 322 -5.70 -11.10 -13.15
C TYR A 322 -6.83 -10.49 -13.98
N ASP A 323 -8.01 -11.12 -13.94
CA ASP A 323 -9.23 -10.75 -14.67
C ASP A 323 -10.43 -10.63 -13.71
N THR A 324 -11.63 -10.67 -14.29
CA THR A 324 -12.95 -10.64 -13.63
C THR A 324 -13.95 -11.50 -14.40
N GLY A 325 -15.08 -11.82 -13.77
CA GLY A 325 -16.21 -12.43 -14.47
C GLY A 325 -16.72 -11.57 -15.64
N TYR A 326 -16.59 -10.24 -15.53
CA TYR A 326 -16.85 -9.33 -16.65
C TYR A 326 -15.99 -9.62 -17.89
N GLU A 327 -14.70 -9.90 -17.75
CA GLU A 327 -13.77 -10.12 -18.88
C GLU A 327 -13.72 -11.57 -19.40
N SER A 328 -13.83 -12.57 -18.51
CA SER A 328 -13.57 -13.98 -18.89
C SER A 328 -14.80 -14.89 -18.99
N ALA A 329 -15.98 -14.43 -18.57
CA ALA A 329 -17.21 -15.24 -18.64
C ALA A 329 -18.00 -15.11 -19.96
N ASP A 330 -17.59 -14.26 -20.92
CA ASP A 330 -18.38 -13.93 -22.12
C ASP A 330 -18.85 -15.16 -22.92
N TRP A 331 -18.05 -16.22 -22.95
CA TRP A 331 -18.38 -17.49 -23.60
C TRP A 331 -19.54 -18.24 -22.93
N ILE A 332 -19.78 -18.03 -21.62
CA ILE A 332 -20.94 -18.55 -20.89
C ILE A 332 -22.17 -17.66 -21.18
N LYS A 333 -21.99 -16.33 -21.21
CA LYS A 333 -23.06 -15.37 -21.55
C LYS A 333 -23.62 -15.67 -22.94
N GLU A 334 -22.75 -15.97 -23.91
CA GLU A 334 -23.12 -16.40 -25.26
C GLU A 334 -23.95 -17.69 -25.26
N LEU A 335 -23.56 -18.73 -24.49
CA LEU A 335 -24.36 -19.96 -24.36
C LEU A 335 -25.75 -19.70 -23.78
N TYR A 336 -25.88 -18.77 -22.83
CA TYR A 336 -27.16 -18.37 -22.27
C TYR A 336 -28.04 -17.66 -23.31
N HIS A 337 -27.49 -16.69 -24.04
CA HIS A 337 -28.22 -15.99 -25.11
C HIS A 337 -28.60 -16.90 -26.29
N LEU A 338 -27.84 -17.98 -26.52
CA LEU A 338 -28.18 -19.04 -27.49
C LEU A 338 -29.15 -20.10 -26.94
N ASN A 339 -29.69 -19.92 -25.73
CA ASN A 339 -30.56 -20.86 -25.02
C ASN A 339 -29.97 -22.28 -24.89
N LYS A 340 -28.64 -22.38 -24.75
CA LYS A 340 -27.92 -23.65 -24.55
C LYS A 340 -27.72 -23.98 -23.07
N ILE A 341 -27.76 -22.98 -22.21
CA ILE A 341 -27.80 -23.11 -20.74
C ILE A 341 -28.96 -22.28 -20.21
N SER A 342 -29.55 -22.72 -19.09
CA SER A 342 -30.75 -22.10 -18.51
C SER A 342 -30.46 -21.05 -17.44
N ARG A 343 -29.34 -21.18 -16.71
CA ARG A 343 -28.96 -20.27 -15.63
C ARG A 343 -27.47 -20.30 -15.32
N TYR A 344 -26.91 -19.14 -14.99
CA TYR A 344 -25.51 -19.00 -14.54
C TYR A 344 -25.36 -17.79 -13.62
N CYS A 345 -24.32 -17.80 -12.77
CA CYS A 345 -23.86 -16.66 -12.01
C CYS A 345 -22.37 -16.43 -12.27
N ILE A 346 -22.00 -15.18 -12.44
CA ILE A 346 -20.62 -14.69 -12.37
C ILE A 346 -20.49 -13.84 -11.11
N TYR A 347 -19.32 -13.82 -10.48
CA TYR A 347 -19.08 -12.94 -9.36
C TYR A 347 -17.64 -12.48 -9.32
N GLU A 348 -17.41 -11.35 -8.65
CA GLU A 348 -16.06 -10.82 -8.45
C GLU A 348 -15.59 -11.16 -7.05
N ARG A 349 -14.42 -11.79 -6.91
CA ARG A 349 -13.86 -12.12 -5.59
C ARG A 349 -13.66 -10.87 -4.73
N PRO A 350 -13.60 -10.98 -3.38
CA PRO A 350 -13.40 -9.83 -2.51
C PRO A 350 -12.16 -9.03 -2.93
N GLY A 351 -12.27 -7.69 -3.02
CA GLY A 351 -11.20 -6.82 -3.51
C GLY A 351 -11.06 -6.69 -5.04
N TYR A 352 -11.83 -7.42 -5.84
CA TYR A 352 -11.92 -7.29 -7.30
C TYR A 352 -13.17 -6.48 -7.70
N GLY A 353 -13.23 -6.00 -8.96
CA GLY A 353 -14.42 -5.39 -9.55
C GLY A 353 -15.18 -4.41 -8.63
N PHE A 354 -16.47 -4.65 -8.41
CA PHE A 354 -17.30 -3.91 -7.44
C PHE A 354 -17.36 -4.54 -6.04
N SER A 355 -16.85 -5.76 -5.83
CA SER A 355 -16.88 -6.46 -4.53
C SER A 355 -16.05 -5.75 -3.45
N ASP A 356 -16.50 -5.83 -2.20
CA ASP A 356 -15.83 -5.20 -1.06
C ASP A 356 -14.45 -5.83 -0.77
N SER A 357 -13.54 -5.05 -0.17
CA SER A 357 -12.24 -5.55 0.27
C SER A 357 -12.34 -6.51 1.47
N MET A 358 -11.49 -7.54 1.48
CA MET A 358 -11.33 -8.45 2.62
C MET A 358 -10.28 -7.95 3.63
N SER A 359 -10.48 -8.26 4.90
CA SER A 359 -9.50 -8.11 5.99
C SER A 359 -8.46 -9.24 5.96
N SER A 360 -7.24 -8.96 6.44
CA SER A 360 -6.20 -9.99 6.64
C SER A 360 -6.52 -10.88 7.85
N PRO A 361 -6.20 -12.19 7.83
CA PRO A 361 -5.63 -12.97 6.72
C PRO A 361 -6.68 -13.39 5.68
N VAL A 362 -6.22 -13.71 4.47
CA VAL A 362 -7.06 -14.21 3.37
C VAL A 362 -6.67 -15.66 3.06
N SER A 363 -7.65 -16.52 2.76
CA SER A 363 -7.44 -17.87 2.21
C SER A 363 -8.50 -18.20 1.16
N ILE A 364 -8.30 -19.25 0.36
CA ILE A 364 -9.28 -19.70 -0.63
C ILE A 364 -10.55 -20.19 0.08
N SER A 365 -10.42 -20.94 1.18
CA SER A 365 -11.60 -21.36 1.96
C SER A 365 -12.39 -20.15 2.45
N LEU A 366 -11.74 -19.10 2.97
CA LEU A 366 -12.45 -17.91 3.45
C LEU A 366 -13.20 -17.16 2.32
N VAL A 367 -12.71 -17.18 1.08
CA VAL A 367 -13.44 -16.63 -0.08
C VAL A 367 -14.62 -17.52 -0.45
N VAL A 368 -14.42 -18.85 -0.43
CA VAL A 368 -15.47 -19.85 -0.68
C VAL A 368 -16.57 -19.79 0.37
N ASP A 369 -16.24 -19.61 1.66
CA ASP A 369 -17.20 -19.47 2.76
C ASP A 369 -18.13 -18.26 2.53
N GLN A 370 -17.57 -17.14 2.04
CA GLN A 370 -18.34 -15.94 1.69
C GLN A 370 -19.28 -16.17 0.49
N LEU A 371 -18.80 -16.85 -0.56
CA LEU A 371 -19.62 -17.22 -1.72
C LEU A 371 -20.74 -18.19 -1.32
N GLN A 372 -20.42 -19.22 -0.53
CA GLN A 372 -21.37 -20.22 -0.04
C GLN A 372 -22.45 -19.57 0.84
N TYR A 373 -22.09 -18.61 1.69
CA TYR A 373 -23.06 -17.83 2.44
C TYR A 373 -24.00 -17.07 1.50
N VAL A 374 -23.49 -16.35 0.50
CA VAL A 374 -24.35 -15.63 -0.46
C VAL A 374 -25.29 -16.58 -1.20
N LEU A 375 -24.79 -17.69 -1.74
CA LEU A 375 -25.58 -18.64 -2.50
C LEU A 375 -26.68 -19.30 -1.64
N ARG A 376 -26.34 -19.80 -0.44
CA ARG A 376 -27.30 -20.50 0.43
C ARG A 376 -28.24 -19.55 1.18
N GLU A 377 -27.75 -18.38 1.62
CA GLU A 377 -28.49 -17.51 2.55
C GLU A 377 -29.12 -16.27 1.93
N GLU A 378 -28.48 -15.62 0.94
CA GLU A 378 -29.03 -14.43 0.28
C GLU A 378 -29.80 -14.81 -1.00
N LEU A 379 -29.29 -15.75 -1.80
CA LEU A 379 -29.88 -16.20 -3.07
C LEU A 379 -30.76 -17.47 -2.95
N LYS A 380 -30.72 -18.16 -1.81
CA LYS A 380 -31.50 -19.38 -1.50
C LYS A 380 -31.38 -20.49 -2.56
N VAL A 381 -30.16 -20.71 -3.05
CA VAL A 381 -29.81 -21.77 -4.00
C VAL A 381 -29.87 -23.14 -3.30
N THR A 382 -30.76 -24.01 -3.76
CA THR A 382 -30.88 -25.41 -3.30
C THR A 382 -30.87 -26.45 -4.42
N GLY A 383 -30.78 -26.02 -5.67
CA GLY A 383 -30.69 -26.89 -6.85
C GLY A 383 -29.26 -27.34 -7.18
N PRO A 384 -29.09 -28.24 -8.16
CA PRO A 384 -27.76 -28.70 -8.58
C PRO A 384 -26.87 -27.56 -9.07
N LEU A 385 -25.56 -27.69 -8.82
CA LEU A 385 -24.53 -26.71 -9.15
C LEU A 385 -23.43 -27.32 -10.02
N VAL A 386 -22.88 -26.51 -10.93
CA VAL A 386 -21.65 -26.83 -11.66
C VAL A 386 -20.65 -25.69 -11.47
N GLY A 387 -19.53 -26.00 -10.83
CA GLY A 387 -18.41 -25.06 -10.68
C GLY A 387 -17.58 -25.01 -11.95
N VAL A 388 -17.31 -23.81 -12.47
CA VAL A 388 -16.48 -23.60 -13.67
C VAL A 388 -15.34 -22.65 -13.30
N GLY A 389 -14.12 -23.16 -13.24
CA GLY A 389 -12.96 -22.39 -12.79
C GLY A 389 -11.91 -22.18 -13.88
N PHE A 390 -11.64 -20.93 -14.20
CA PHE A 390 -10.56 -20.53 -15.11
C PHE A 390 -9.29 -20.15 -14.32
N GLY A 391 -8.12 -20.62 -14.74
CA GLY A 391 -6.83 -20.22 -14.15
C GLY A 391 -6.79 -20.41 -12.63
N PHE A 392 -6.53 -19.34 -11.87
CA PHE A 392 -6.63 -19.34 -10.40
C PHE A 392 -8.01 -19.79 -9.88
N GLY A 393 -9.10 -19.42 -10.57
CA GLY A 393 -10.47 -19.79 -10.24
C GLY A 393 -10.75 -21.30 -10.23
N GLY A 394 -9.90 -22.10 -10.89
CA GLY A 394 -9.95 -23.56 -10.78
C GLY A 394 -9.58 -24.09 -9.39
N LEU A 395 -8.64 -23.43 -8.69
CA LEU A 395 -8.31 -23.74 -7.29
C LEU A 395 -9.50 -23.41 -6.36
N VAL A 396 -10.15 -22.26 -6.60
CA VAL A 396 -11.32 -21.82 -5.84
C VAL A 396 -12.51 -22.75 -6.08
N SER A 397 -12.79 -23.09 -7.34
CA SER A 397 -13.87 -24.03 -7.73
C SER A 397 -13.72 -25.41 -7.10
N ARG A 398 -12.47 -25.92 -6.98
CA ARG A 398 -12.17 -27.19 -6.30
C ARG A 398 -12.56 -27.12 -4.82
N VAL A 399 -12.13 -26.08 -4.12
CA VAL A 399 -12.50 -25.89 -2.70
C VAL A 399 -14.02 -25.71 -2.55
N PHE A 400 -14.65 -24.88 -3.39
CA PHE A 400 -16.10 -24.68 -3.42
C PHE A 400 -16.89 -25.98 -3.56
N CYS A 401 -16.63 -26.77 -4.60
CA CYS A 401 -17.33 -28.05 -4.78
C CYS A 401 -17.00 -29.05 -3.67
N SER A 402 -15.78 -29.05 -3.12
CA SER A 402 -15.39 -29.95 -2.02
C SER A 402 -16.13 -29.68 -0.70
N GLN A 403 -16.66 -28.47 -0.53
CA GLN A 403 -17.44 -28.02 0.64
C GLN A 403 -18.96 -28.07 0.39
N ASN A 404 -19.38 -28.19 -0.86
CA ASN A 404 -20.78 -28.18 -1.30
C ASN A 404 -21.12 -29.45 -2.08
N LEU A 405 -20.65 -30.62 -1.64
CA LEU A 405 -20.88 -31.94 -2.26
C LEU A 405 -22.36 -32.34 -2.35
N ASP A 406 -23.21 -31.72 -1.53
CA ASP A 406 -24.67 -31.85 -1.53
C ASP A 406 -25.34 -31.20 -2.75
N LEU A 407 -24.68 -30.21 -3.36
CA LEU A 407 -25.22 -29.43 -4.48
C LEU A 407 -24.35 -29.51 -5.74
N CYS A 408 -23.03 -29.56 -5.61
CA CYS A 408 -22.12 -29.62 -6.76
C CYS A 408 -22.19 -30.98 -7.44
N GLN A 409 -22.81 -31.03 -8.62
CA GLN A 409 -22.87 -32.24 -9.46
C GLN A 409 -21.70 -32.34 -10.45
N GLY A 410 -21.04 -31.22 -10.77
CA GLY A 410 -19.94 -31.22 -11.73
C GLY A 410 -18.95 -30.07 -11.59
N LEU A 411 -17.75 -30.28 -12.12
CA LEU A 411 -16.61 -29.37 -12.05
C LEU A 411 -15.91 -29.27 -13.42
N LEU A 412 -15.85 -28.06 -13.98
CA LEU A 412 -15.08 -27.76 -15.19
C LEU A 412 -13.83 -26.96 -14.84
N LEU A 413 -12.66 -27.52 -15.12
CA LEU A 413 -11.37 -26.86 -14.93
C LEU A 413 -10.85 -26.36 -16.28
N VAL A 414 -10.77 -25.03 -16.44
CA VAL A 414 -10.37 -24.36 -17.69
C VAL A 414 -8.97 -23.78 -17.53
N ASP A 415 -7.98 -24.45 -18.11
CA ASP A 415 -6.54 -24.17 -17.99
C ASP A 415 -6.15 -23.83 -16.54
N SER A 416 -6.71 -24.61 -15.62
CA SER A 416 -6.68 -24.35 -14.18
C SER A 416 -5.27 -24.39 -13.64
N TRP A 417 -5.00 -23.55 -12.66
CA TRP A 417 -3.80 -23.67 -11.84
C TRP A 417 -3.75 -25.02 -11.11
N HIS A 418 -2.53 -25.48 -10.86
CA HIS A 418 -2.22 -26.57 -9.95
C HIS A 418 -1.81 -26.00 -8.58
N GLU A 419 -2.07 -26.74 -7.51
CA GLU A 419 -1.78 -26.35 -6.12
C GLU A 419 -0.31 -26.00 -5.89
N GLU A 420 0.62 -26.63 -6.61
CA GLU A 420 2.05 -26.31 -6.54
C GLU A 420 2.38 -24.85 -6.90
N LEU A 421 1.55 -24.15 -7.67
CA LEU A 421 1.72 -22.71 -7.95
C LEU A 421 1.51 -21.83 -6.71
N LEU A 422 0.80 -22.34 -5.68
CA LEU A 422 0.69 -21.68 -4.38
C LEU A 422 1.96 -21.88 -3.54
N LEU A 423 2.70 -22.96 -3.77
CA LEU A 423 4.02 -23.21 -3.19
C LEU A 423 5.13 -22.46 -3.94
N LYS A 424 5.12 -21.13 -3.87
CA LYS A 424 6.37 -20.37 -4.05
C LYS A 424 7.39 -20.85 -2.99
N ASP A 425 8.69 -20.86 -3.33
CA ASP A 425 9.85 -21.33 -2.54
C ASP A 425 10.04 -20.68 -1.15
N TYR A 426 9.04 -20.80 -0.27
CA TYR A 426 8.92 -19.99 0.96
C TYR A 426 10.02 -20.30 1.99
N TRP A 427 10.62 -21.50 1.89
CA TRP A 427 11.68 -21.97 2.78
C TRP A 427 13.10 -21.77 2.23
N ARG A 428 13.28 -21.61 0.92
CA ARG A 428 14.61 -21.44 0.29
C ARG A 428 15.15 -20.00 0.38
N LYS A 429 14.29 -19.02 0.70
CA LYS A 429 14.68 -17.60 0.88
C LYS A 429 14.98 -17.20 2.34
N LEU A 430 14.63 -18.04 3.31
CA LEU A 430 14.90 -17.80 4.75
C LEU A 430 16.21 -18.42 5.24
N LEU A 431 16.90 -19.17 4.38
CA LEU A 431 18.22 -19.74 4.61
C LEU A 431 19.24 -19.07 3.68
N PRO A 432 20.52 -18.93 4.09
CA PRO A 432 21.57 -18.52 3.17
C PRO A 432 21.70 -19.53 2.01
N PRO A 433 22.01 -19.08 0.78
CA PRO A 433 22.09 -19.97 -0.36
C PRO A 433 23.21 -20.99 -0.16
N SER A 434 22.86 -22.28 -0.21
CA SER A 434 23.86 -23.35 -0.31
C SER A 434 24.66 -23.18 -1.60
N ARG A 435 25.96 -23.51 -1.55
CA ARG A 435 26.90 -23.27 -2.66
C ARG A 435 26.57 -24.00 -3.97
N ASP A 436 25.63 -24.95 -3.91
CA ASP A 436 25.23 -25.80 -5.03
C ASP A 436 24.02 -25.25 -5.81
N ASP A 437 23.42 -24.14 -5.40
CA ASP A 437 22.17 -23.61 -5.98
C ASP A 437 22.30 -22.91 -7.34
N LYS A 438 23.25 -23.35 -8.18
CA LYS A 438 23.40 -22.89 -9.57
C LYS A 438 22.34 -23.46 -10.52
N ASP A 439 21.73 -24.59 -10.16
CA ASP A 439 20.72 -25.25 -11.00
C ASP A 439 19.30 -24.71 -10.76
N GLY A 440 18.99 -24.23 -9.55
CA GLY A 440 17.68 -23.66 -9.21
C GLY A 440 17.29 -22.41 -10.02
N ASP A 441 18.27 -21.72 -10.61
CA ASP A 441 18.01 -20.58 -11.50
C ASP A 441 17.58 -20.98 -12.92
N GLN A 442 17.78 -22.25 -13.32
CA GLN A 442 17.24 -22.79 -14.57
C GLN A 442 15.77 -23.17 -14.42
N ASP A 443 15.37 -23.78 -13.30
CA ASP A 443 13.95 -24.15 -13.08
C ASP A 443 13.06 -22.93 -12.89
N ARG A 444 13.56 -21.86 -12.25
CA ARG A 444 12.88 -20.54 -12.24
C ARG A 444 12.60 -19.98 -13.63
N LYS A 445 13.43 -20.30 -14.63
CA LYS A 445 13.22 -19.90 -16.03
C LYS A 445 12.26 -20.82 -16.80
N LYS A 446 12.03 -22.06 -16.35
CA LYS A 446 11.09 -23.01 -16.98
C LYS A 446 9.63 -22.74 -16.64
N VAL A 447 9.34 -22.20 -15.45
CA VAL A 447 7.95 -21.92 -14.99
C VAL A 447 7.45 -20.55 -15.46
N TRP A 448 8.31 -19.66 -15.98
CA TRP A 448 7.89 -18.36 -16.50
C TRP A 448 7.14 -18.51 -17.84
N LEU A 449 5.83 -18.73 -17.74
CA LEU A 449 4.94 -18.92 -18.89
C LEU A 449 4.62 -17.61 -19.65
N GLY A 450 5.00 -16.45 -19.11
CA GLY A 450 4.82 -15.14 -19.75
C GLY A 450 3.54 -14.38 -19.36
N TYR A 451 2.75 -14.89 -18.41
CA TYR A 451 1.52 -14.25 -17.93
C TYR A 451 1.75 -13.52 -16.61
N ASP A 452 1.24 -12.28 -16.51
CA ASP A 452 1.18 -11.47 -15.27
C ASP A 452 0.59 -12.29 -14.10
N GLU A 453 -0.30 -13.22 -14.42
CA GLU A 453 -0.99 -14.12 -13.49
C GLU A 453 -0.07 -15.18 -12.87
N ILE A 454 0.63 -15.96 -13.69
CA ILE A 454 1.42 -17.13 -13.25
C ILE A 454 2.86 -16.73 -12.85
N GLY A 455 3.27 -15.48 -13.15
CA GLY A 455 4.60 -14.96 -12.84
C GLY A 455 4.91 -14.90 -11.34
N SER A 456 6.13 -15.29 -10.98
CA SER A 456 6.66 -15.18 -9.61
C SER A 456 7.02 -13.74 -9.23
N SER A 457 6.03 -12.84 -9.18
CA SER A 457 6.23 -11.54 -8.55
C SER A 457 6.59 -11.76 -7.07
N ASN A 458 7.76 -11.28 -6.67
CA ASN A 458 8.10 -11.12 -5.26
C ASN A 458 7.05 -10.21 -4.60
N GLU A 459 6.81 -10.45 -3.32
CA GLU A 459 5.73 -9.85 -2.53
C GLU A 459 5.93 -8.33 -2.40
N PHE A 460 7.18 -7.91 -2.17
CA PHE A 460 7.54 -6.50 -1.97
C PHE A 460 7.37 -5.62 -3.24
N PRO A 461 7.84 -6.02 -4.44
CA PRO A 461 7.51 -5.30 -5.68
C PRO A 461 6.01 -5.14 -5.94
N LEU A 462 5.17 -6.10 -5.55
CA LEU A 462 3.71 -5.98 -5.69
C LEU A 462 3.13 -4.93 -4.72
N TRP A 463 3.59 -4.92 -3.47
CA TRP A 463 3.25 -3.89 -2.48
C TRP A 463 3.66 -2.48 -2.95
N TRP A 464 4.89 -2.35 -3.48
CA TRP A 464 5.40 -1.10 -4.04
C TRP A 464 4.61 -0.64 -5.28
N LYS A 465 4.23 -1.58 -6.16
CA LYS A 465 3.32 -1.35 -7.30
C LYS A 465 1.95 -0.86 -6.83
N GLY A 466 1.45 -1.34 -5.69
CA GLY A 466 0.26 -0.83 -5.01
C GLY A 466 0.35 0.66 -4.65
N ILE A 467 1.46 1.06 -4.01
CA ILE A 467 1.73 2.47 -3.68
C ILE A 467 1.75 3.34 -4.95
N TRP A 468 2.56 2.97 -5.94
CA TRP A 468 2.76 3.81 -7.13
C TRP A 468 1.51 3.92 -8.02
N ASN A 469 0.74 2.84 -8.14
CA ASN A 469 -0.52 2.85 -8.90
C ASN A 469 -1.66 3.60 -8.19
N SER A 470 -1.57 3.85 -6.88
CA SER A 470 -2.57 4.66 -6.16
C SER A 470 -2.57 6.13 -6.59
N PHE A 471 -1.46 6.62 -7.16
CA PHE A 471 -1.40 7.92 -7.85
C PHE A 471 -2.00 7.88 -9.27
N GLY A 472 -2.42 6.70 -9.75
CA GLY A 472 -3.29 6.49 -10.91
C GLY A 472 -2.70 6.75 -12.28
N TRP A 473 -1.39 6.89 -12.47
CA TRP A 473 -0.77 7.16 -13.78
C TRP A 473 -1.30 6.26 -14.91
N ASN A 474 -1.35 4.95 -14.67
CA ASN A 474 -1.86 3.98 -15.65
C ASN A 474 -3.37 4.16 -15.92
N LEU A 475 -4.16 4.42 -14.88
CA LEU A 475 -5.61 4.66 -14.99
C LEU A 475 -5.91 5.97 -15.75
N GLN A 476 -5.16 7.06 -15.49
CA GLN A 476 -5.28 8.31 -16.24
C GLN A 476 -4.92 8.10 -17.72
N MET A 477 -3.83 7.38 -18.00
CA MET A 477 -3.42 7.07 -19.37
C MET A 477 -4.46 6.22 -20.13
N SER A 478 -5.21 5.36 -19.42
CA SER A 478 -6.22 4.48 -20.03
C SER A 478 -7.39 5.24 -20.67
N TRP A 479 -7.81 6.39 -20.11
CA TRP A 479 -8.90 7.18 -20.70
C TRP A 479 -8.38 8.28 -21.63
N LEU A 480 -7.26 8.91 -21.29
CA LEU A 480 -6.65 9.99 -22.06
C LEU A 480 -6.08 9.52 -23.41
N LEU A 481 -5.39 8.36 -23.44
CA LEU A 481 -4.73 7.85 -24.65
C LEU A 481 -5.35 6.57 -25.21
N LYS A 482 -5.81 5.63 -24.37
CA LYS A 482 -6.37 4.35 -24.84
C LYS A 482 -7.89 4.38 -25.05
N HIS A 483 -8.58 5.44 -24.61
CA HIS A 483 -10.04 5.60 -24.65
C HIS A 483 -10.84 4.43 -24.03
N HIS A 484 -10.28 3.78 -22.99
CA HIS A 484 -10.97 2.72 -22.26
C HIS A 484 -12.16 3.28 -21.47
N GLY A 485 -13.24 2.52 -21.36
CA GLY A 485 -14.46 2.91 -20.63
C GLY A 485 -14.41 2.62 -19.12
N SER A 486 -15.37 3.16 -18.36
CA SER A 486 -15.44 3.00 -16.90
C SER A 486 -15.57 1.54 -16.44
N ARG A 487 -16.33 0.70 -17.16
CA ARG A 487 -16.41 -0.75 -16.85
C ARG A 487 -15.08 -1.48 -17.08
N ASP A 488 -14.29 -1.10 -18.09
CA ASP A 488 -12.97 -1.68 -18.35
C ASP A 488 -11.89 -1.21 -17.34
N ARG A 489 -12.12 -0.06 -16.68
CA ARG A 489 -11.32 0.38 -15.52
C ARG A 489 -11.69 -0.27 -14.19
N ILE A 490 -12.97 -0.61 -13.98
CA ILE A 490 -13.43 -1.22 -12.73
C ILE A 490 -13.29 -2.74 -12.74
N MET A 491 -13.76 -3.39 -13.80
CA MET A 491 -13.78 -4.85 -13.90
C MET A 491 -12.85 -5.36 -15.01
N GLY A 492 -12.75 -4.67 -16.14
CA GLY A 492 -11.90 -5.12 -17.24
C GLY A 492 -10.39 -4.93 -17.02
N ARG A 493 -9.68 -4.78 -18.13
CA ARG A 493 -8.23 -5.00 -18.26
C ARG A 493 -7.37 -4.04 -17.44
N GLU A 494 -7.91 -2.88 -17.07
CA GLU A 494 -7.22 -1.86 -16.28
C GLU A 494 -7.50 -2.00 -14.77
N MET A 495 -8.38 -2.92 -14.33
CA MET A 495 -8.59 -3.26 -12.91
C MET A 495 -7.28 -3.58 -12.20
N LYS A 496 -6.32 -4.21 -12.90
CA LYS A 496 -5.00 -4.58 -12.34
C LYS A 496 -4.13 -3.40 -11.88
N TYR A 497 -4.54 -2.16 -12.17
CA TYR A 497 -3.92 -0.94 -11.67
C TYR A 497 -4.67 -0.33 -10.47
N GLN A 498 -5.80 -0.89 -10.05
CA GLN A 498 -6.49 -0.42 -8.85
C GLN A 498 -5.77 -0.85 -7.57
N GLU A 499 -5.68 0.08 -6.63
CA GLU A 499 -5.15 -0.14 -5.28
C GLU A 499 -5.86 -1.27 -4.51
N LYS A 500 -7.17 -1.45 -4.75
CA LYS A 500 -8.02 -2.47 -4.10
C LYS A 500 -7.58 -3.88 -4.51
N PHE A 501 -7.50 -4.10 -5.83
CA PHE A 501 -7.00 -5.33 -6.44
C PHE A 501 -5.54 -5.59 -6.04
N LEU A 502 -4.66 -4.59 -6.14
CA LEU A 502 -3.23 -4.74 -5.80
C LEU A 502 -3.01 -5.08 -4.32
N ARG A 503 -3.84 -4.52 -3.41
CA ARG A 503 -3.83 -4.90 -2.00
C ARG A 503 -4.27 -6.36 -1.84
N MET A 504 -5.33 -6.77 -2.51
CA MET A 504 -5.80 -8.16 -2.40
C MET A 504 -4.78 -9.15 -2.95
N LYS A 505 -4.17 -8.88 -4.10
CA LYS A 505 -3.08 -9.70 -4.64
C LYS A 505 -1.88 -9.82 -3.71
N PHE A 506 -1.58 -8.79 -2.93
CA PHE A 506 -0.54 -8.87 -1.91
C PHE A 506 -0.94 -9.80 -0.76
N LEU A 507 -2.19 -9.74 -0.28
CA LEU A 507 -2.70 -10.66 0.74
C LEU A 507 -2.76 -12.12 0.24
N GLU A 508 -3.18 -12.34 -1.00
CA GLU A 508 -3.13 -13.64 -1.67
C GLU A 508 -1.70 -14.20 -1.72
N SER A 509 -0.68 -13.38 -2.04
CA SER A 509 0.70 -13.87 -2.08
C SER A 509 1.31 -14.09 -0.69
N VAL A 510 0.98 -13.25 0.31
CA VAL A 510 1.65 -13.25 1.63
C VAL A 510 0.94 -14.12 2.66
N THR A 511 -0.38 -14.02 2.78
CA THR A 511 -1.16 -14.70 3.85
C THR A 511 -1.81 -15.99 3.36
N SER A 512 -2.19 -16.06 2.08
CA SER A 512 -3.00 -17.14 1.54
C SER A 512 -2.16 -18.34 1.07
N SER A 513 -0.98 -18.12 0.48
CA SER A 513 -0.17 -19.15 -0.22
C SER A 513 -0.09 -20.51 0.50
N ILE A 514 0.47 -20.57 1.71
CA ILE A 514 0.65 -21.82 2.47
C ILE A 514 -0.65 -22.40 3.04
N LEU A 515 -1.61 -21.55 3.40
CA LEU A 515 -2.90 -21.95 3.99
C LEU A 515 -3.79 -22.56 2.90
N SER A 516 -3.94 -21.82 1.80
CA SER A 516 -4.70 -22.21 0.61
C SER A 516 -4.10 -23.41 -0.11
N TYR A 517 -2.78 -23.60 -0.10
CA TYR A 517 -2.19 -24.86 -0.56
C TYR A 517 -2.77 -26.07 0.19
N LYS A 518 -2.80 -26.00 1.53
CA LYS A 518 -3.35 -27.08 2.37
C LYS A 518 -4.85 -27.25 2.17
N GLU A 519 -5.60 -26.16 2.02
CA GLU A 519 -7.04 -26.18 1.73
C GLU A 519 -7.33 -26.87 0.38
N VAL A 520 -6.61 -26.50 -0.68
CA VAL A 520 -6.79 -27.07 -2.02
C VAL A 520 -6.37 -28.55 -2.07
N VAL A 521 -5.22 -28.92 -1.48
CA VAL A 521 -4.81 -30.34 -1.43
C VAL A 521 -5.85 -31.18 -0.68
N LYS A 522 -6.38 -30.69 0.44
CA LYS A 522 -7.47 -31.35 1.19
C LYS A 522 -8.76 -31.43 0.38
N SER A 523 -9.06 -30.42 -0.45
CA SER A 523 -10.28 -30.42 -1.29
C SER A 523 -10.33 -31.59 -2.27
N ASN A 524 -9.18 -32.05 -2.77
CA ASN A 524 -9.09 -33.17 -3.73
C ASN A 524 -9.65 -34.47 -3.17
N ASP A 525 -9.49 -34.73 -1.87
CA ASP A 525 -9.96 -35.97 -1.25
C ASP A 525 -11.48 -36.12 -1.29
N ASN A 526 -12.20 -35.00 -1.28
CA ASN A 526 -13.66 -34.90 -1.33
C ASN A 526 -14.19 -34.96 -2.78
N LEU A 527 -13.41 -34.51 -3.77
CA LEU A 527 -13.85 -34.38 -5.17
C LEU A 527 -13.85 -35.69 -5.97
N LYS A 528 -13.44 -36.81 -5.36
CA LYS A 528 -13.21 -38.12 -6.02
C LYS A 528 -14.38 -38.67 -6.84
N ASN A 529 -15.61 -38.27 -6.53
CA ASN A 529 -16.83 -38.77 -7.18
C ASN A 529 -17.54 -37.71 -8.04
N ILE A 530 -17.06 -36.46 -8.06
CA ILE A 530 -17.69 -35.34 -8.80
C ILE A 530 -17.47 -35.52 -10.30
N LYS A 531 -18.48 -35.25 -11.13
CA LYS A 531 -18.36 -35.32 -12.59
C LYS A 531 -17.42 -34.21 -13.06
N THR A 532 -16.21 -34.55 -13.49
CA THR A 532 -15.17 -33.54 -13.79
C THR A 532 -14.82 -33.52 -15.28
N SER A 533 -14.63 -32.33 -15.83
CA SER A 533 -14.03 -32.16 -17.16
C SER A 533 -12.85 -31.18 -17.06
N VAL A 534 -11.78 -31.46 -17.82
CA VAL A 534 -10.58 -30.61 -17.86
C VAL A 534 -10.36 -30.12 -19.29
N VAL A 535 -10.19 -28.81 -19.44
CA VAL A 535 -9.84 -28.16 -20.69
C VAL A 535 -8.47 -27.50 -20.50
N SER A 536 -7.54 -27.71 -21.43
CA SER A 536 -6.17 -27.19 -21.30
C SER A 536 -5.71 -26.50 -22.57
N SER A 537 -4.96 -25.41 -22.43
CA SER A 537 -4.39 -24.66 -23.56
C SER A 537 -3.29 -25.48 -24.23
N LYS A 538 -3.43 -25.70 -25.54
CA LYS A 538 -2.40 -26.33 -26.36
C LYS A 538 -1.09 -25.55 -26.36
N GLU A 539 -1.15 -24.21 -26.33
CA GLU A 539 0.03 -23.36 -26.33
C GLU A 539 0.76 -23.41 -24.98
N MET A 540 0.03 -23.43 -23.86
CA MET A 540 0.62 -23.58 -22.53
C MET A 540 1.33 -24.94 -22.37
N ILE A 541 0.72 -26.04 -22.84
CA ILE A 541 1.32 -27.38 -22.85
C ILE A 541 2.58 -27.42 -23.74
N LYS A 542 2.59 -26.73 -24.89
CA LYS A 542 3.79 -26.63 -25.74
C LYS A 542 4.92 -25.86 -25.08
N ARG A 543 4.61 -24.82 -24.30
CA ARG A 543 5.60 -23.96 -23.63
C ARG A 543 6.18 -24.59 -22.37
N SER A 544 5.38 -25.36 -21.62
CA SER A 544 5.83 -26.05 -20.42
C SER A 544 5.28 -27.47 -20.34
N VAL A 545 6.21 -28.44 -20.33
CA VAL A 545 5.91 -29.86 -20.06
C VAL A 545 5.28 -30.02 -18.67
N GLN A 546 5.80 -29.29 -17.67
CA GLN A 546 5.26 -29.29 -16.30
C GLN A 546 3.80 -28.82 -16.25
N TRP A 547 3.42 -27.83 -17.08
CA TRP A 547 2.01 -27.45 -17.21
C TRP A 547 1.17 -28.62 -17.73
N GLY A 548 1.64 -29.33 -18.75
CA GLY A 548 0.98 -30.54 -19.26
C GLY A 548 0.82 -31.66 -18.22
N ASP A 549 1.85 -31.89 -17.39
CA ASP A 549 1.82 -32.88 -16.31
C ASP A 549 0.88 -32.47 -15.16
N TRP A 550 0.85 -31.18 -14.82
CA TRP A 550 -0.13 -30.60 -13.90
C TRP A 550 -1.57 -30.76 -14.41
N GLN A 551 -1.85 -30.36 -15.66
CA GLN A 551 -3.18 -30.54 -16.27
C GLN A 551 -3.59 -32.02 -16.26
N ARG A 552 -2.68 -32.94 -16.59
CA ARG A 552 -2.88 -34.40 -16.49
C ARG A 552 -3.10 -34.90 -15.06
N THR A 553 -2.62 -34.18 -14.05
CA THR A 553 -2.83 -34.52 -12.64
C THR A 553 -4.22 -34.05 -12.18
N LEU A 554 -4.69 -32.90 -12.65
CA LEU A 554 -6.06 -32.42 -12.42
C LEU A 554 -7.12 -33.41 -12.93
N THR A 555 -6.88 -34.11 -14.06
CA THR A 555 -7.82 -35.14 -14.57
C THR A 555 -8.00 -36.34 -13.63
N LYS A 556 -7.09 -36.54 -12.67
CA LYS A 556 -7.09 -37.67 -11.72
C LYS A 556 -7.70 -37.31 -10.37
N ILE A 557 -8.12 -36.06 -10.15
CA ILE A 557 -8.78 -35.63 -8.91
C ILE A 557 -10.10 -36.39 -8.72
N SER A 558 -10.83 -36.65 -9.81
CA SER A 558 -12.04 -37.47 -9.81
C SER A 558 -11.83 -38.80 -10.52
N GLN A 559 -12.52 -39.83 -10.04
CA GLN A 559 -12.70 -41.10 -10.75
C GLN A 559 -13.78 -40.98 -11.84
N ASN A 560 -14.66 -39.99 -11.73
CA ASN A 560 -15.72 -39.66 -12.69
C ASN A 560 -15.33 -38.48 -13.61
N THR A 561 -14.08 -38.49 -14.11
CA THR A 561 -13.64 -37.51 -15.10
C THR A 561 -14.18 -37.88 -16.48
N LYS A 562 -15.11 -37.08 -17.02
CA LYS A 562 -15.78 -37.33 -18.32
C LYS A 562 -14.81 -37.17 -19.48
N GLU A 563 -14.00 -36.11 -19.49
CA GLU A 563 -13.04 -35.85 -20.56
C GLU A 563 -11.88 -34.92 -20.15
N TRP A 564 -10.76 -35.06 -20.86
CA TRP A 564 -9.66 -34.10 -20.90
C TRP A 564 -9.42 -33.67 -22.34
N THR A 565 -9.70 -32.40 -22.64
CA THR A 565 -9.60 -31.86 -24.00
C THR A 565 -8.52 -30.78 -24.07
N ILE A 566 -7.57 -30.95 -25.00
CA ILE A 566 -6.57 -29.93 -25.33
C ILE A 566 -7.14 -29.08 -26.47
N VAL A 567 -7.27 -27.78 -26.25
CA VAL A 567 -7.94 -26.84 -27.17
C VAL A 567 -6.97 -25.83 -27.77
N GLU A 568 -7.29 -25.35 -28.98
CA GLU A 568 -6.49 -24.31 -29.63
C GLU A 568 -6.64 -22.97 -28.90
N GLY A 569 -5.53 -22.31 -28.61
CA GLY A 569 -5.51 -21.02 -27.93
C GLY A 569 -4.43 -20.95 -26.86
N ASP A 570 -4.22 -19.73 -26.39
CA ASP A 570 -3.32 -19.41 -25.28
C ASP A 570 -4.03 -19.59 -23.92
N HIS A 571 -3.39 -19.25 -22.79
CA HIS A 571 -3.97 -19.34 -21.44
C HIS A 571 -5.40 -18.75 -21.39
N ASN A 572 -5.61 -17.58 -22.00
CA ASN A 572 -6.94 -16.96 -22.15
C ASN A 572 -7.77 -17.60 -23.29
N ILE A 573 -8.02 -18.92 -23.20
CA ILE A 573 -8.68 -19.76 -24.22
C ILE A 573 -9.97 -19.11 -24.76
N TYR A 574 -10.78 -18.54 -23.86
CA TYR A 574 -12.07 -17.91 -24.15
C TYR A 574 -11.99 -16.72 -25.13
N LYS A 575 -10.80 -16.15 -25.38
CA LYS A 575 -10.59 -15.06 -26.36
C LYS A 575 -10.36 -15.55 -27.80
N PHE A 576 -10.11 -16.84 -28.00
CA PHE A 576 -9.83 -17.42 -29.32
C PHE A 576 -11.07 -18.14 -29.85
N GLY A 577 -11.57 -17.79 -31.04
CA GLY A 577 -12.82 -18.35 -31.59
C GLY A 577 -12.91 -19.88 -31.50
N VAL A 578 -11.97 -20.59 -32.13
CA VAL A 578 -11.96 -22.07 -32.12
C VAL A 578 -11.82 -22.66 -30.71
N GLY A 579 -10.99 -22.06 -29.86
CA GLY A 579 -10.78 -22.52 -28.47
C GLY A 579 -12.01 -22.31 -27.59
N LYS A 580 -12.67 -21.15 -27.75
CA LYS A 580 -13.93 -20.77 -27.11
C LYS A 580 -15.04 -21.73 -27.51
N ASP A 581 -15.19 -22.01 -28.80
CA ASP A 581 -16.22 -22.93 -29.30
C ASP A 581 -15.98 -24.37 -28.76
N GLN A 582 -14.71 -24.83 -28.76
CA GLN A 582 -14.34 -26.12 -28.16
C GLN A 582 -14.64 -26.18 -26.65
N LEU A 583 -14.32 -25.11 -25.91
CA LEU A 583 -14.61 -24.96 -24.47
C LEU A 583 -16.13 -24.98 -24.21
N GLN A 584 -16.91 -24.28 -25.02
CA GLN A 584 -18.38 -24.30 -24.96
C GLN A 584 -18.93 -25.71 -25.13
N TYR A 585 -18.44 -26.49 -26.11
CA TYR A 585 -18.87 -27.88 -26.29
C TYR A 585 -18.51 -28.78 -25.11
N VAL A 586 -17.36 -28.59 -24.46
CA VAL A 586 -16.99 -29.36 -23.25
C VAL A 586 -17.92 -29.02 -22.08
N LEU A 587 -18.28 -27.74 -21.89
CA LEU A 587 -19.26 -27.35 -20.88
C LEU A 587 -20.62 -27.99 -21.16
N LEU A 588 -21.13 -27.92 -22.39
CA LEU A 588 -22.42 -28.54 -22.72
C LEU A 588 -22.41 -30.05 -22.49
N ARG A 589 -21.34 -30.75 -22.88
CA ARG A 589 -21.17 -32.18 -22.57
C ARG A 589 -21.06 -32.46 -21.06
N LEU A 590 -20.52 -31.55 -20.25
CA LEU A 590 -20.50 -31.74 -18.80
C LEU A 590 -21.92 -31.67 -18.20
N LEU A 591 -22.77 -30.80 -18.77
CA LEU A 591 -24.17 -30.61 -18.36
C LEU A 591 -25.12 -31.70 -18.87
N GLU A 592 -24.82 -32.34 -20.00
CA GLU A 592 -25.49 -33.56 -20.47
C GLU A 592 -25.18 -34.74 -19.54
N ASP A 593 -26.23 -35.34 -18.94
CA ASP A 593 -26.16 -36.47 -17.99
C ASP A 593 -25.27 -37.63 -18.46
#